data_AF-A0AAF0AYG8-F1
#
_entry.id   AF-A0AAF0AYG8-F1
#
_cell.length_a   1.000
_cell.length_b   1.000
_cell.length_c   1.000
_cell.angle_alpha   90.00
_cell.angle_beta   90.00
_cell.angle_gamma   90.00
#
_symmetry.space_group_name_H-M   'P 1'
#
loop_
_entity.id
_entity.type
_entity.pdbx_description
1 polymer ?
#
loop_
_entity_poly.entity_id
_entity_poly.type
_entity_poly.pdbx_seq_one_letter_code
_entity_poly.pdbx_strand_id
1 'polypeptide(L)'
;MNDLTESQLNNLRDYLDEQLLNVSQKFQKKFLPGGFQSLDDLIRDIEPYFRVLAAMPMQRDSFLAVNATLRGLDFFVDSIVAFPPAPEPMFQALSLLDSLCLKLVQHGNISTTDTIRLKSLMENSRMVVISKLGEVQGFELECSSVFERTLNDIDF
;
A
#
# COMPACT_ATOMS: atom_id res chain seq x y z
N MET A 1 -26.86 1.08 4.54
CA MET A 1 -25.75 0.16 4.21
C MET A 1 -25.51 -0.65 5.46
N ASN A 2 -25.73 -1.97 5.43
CA ASN A 2 -25.75 -2.80 6.63
C ASN A 2 -24.35 -2.97 7.20
N ASP A 3 -24.25 -2.92 8.53
CA ASP A 3 -23.01 -3.05 9.28
C ASP A 3 -22.44 -4.46 9.14
N LEU A 4 -21.11 -4.59 9.09
CA LEU A 4 -20.46 -5.90 9.18
C LEU A 4 -20.65 -6.43 10.60
N THR A 5 -21.03 -7.70 10.71
CA THR A 5 -21.06 -8.38 12.00
C THR A 5 -19.63 -8.63 12.50
N GLU A 6 -19.47 -8.87 13.80
CA GLU A 6 -18.16 -9.23 14.39
C GLU A 6 -17.53 -10.45 13.70
N SER A 7 -18.34 -11.45 13.35
CA SER A 7 -17.86 -12.61 12.58
C SER A 7 -17.37 -12.23 11.18
N GLN A 8 -18.04 -11.29 10.51
CA GLN A 8 -17.59 -10.81 9.20
C GLN A 8 -16.30 -9.99 9.29
N LEU A 9 -16.13 -9.20 10.36
CA LEU A 9 -14.88 -8.47 10.61
C LEU A 9 -13.71 -9.40 10.91
N ASN A 10 -13.93 -10.46 11.69
CA ASN A 10 -12.91 -11.48 11.94
C ASN A 10 -12.51 -12.20 10.64
N ASN A 11 -13.49 -12.62 9.83
CA ASN A 11 -13.20 -13.24 8.54
C ASN A 11 -12.45 -12.31 7.59
N LEU A 12 -12.77 -11.00 7.61
CA LEU A 12 -12.06 -10.00 6.81
C LEU A 12 -10.62 -9.83 7.28
N ARG A 13 -10.39 -9.81 8.60
CA ARG A 13 -9.05 -9.76 9.18
C ARG A 13 -8.23 -10.99 8.79
N ASP A 14 -8.79 -12.19 8.95
CA ASP A 14 -8.13 -13.44 8.60
C ASP A 14 -7.79 -13.48 7.11
N TYR A 15 -8.71 -13.03 6.25
CA TYR A 15 -8.46 -12.88 4.82
C TYR A 15 -7.28 -11.94 4.54
N LEU A 16 -7.25 -10.74 5.14
CA LEU A 16 -6.17 -9.78 4.94
C LEU A 16 -4.82 -10.35 5.42
N ASP A 17 -4.81 -11.03 6.57
CA ASP A 17 -3.62 -11.67 7.12
C ASP A 17 -3.11 -12.81 6.22
N GLU A 18 -4.00 -13.67 5.72
CA GLU A 18 -3.67 -14.73 4.77
C GLU A 18 -3.14 -14.19 3.45
N GLN A 19 -3.78 -13.16 2.88
CA GLN A 19 -3.33 -12.55 1.62
C GLN A 19 -1.91 -11.99 1.76
N LEU A 20 -1.66 -11.19 2.81
CA LEU A 20 -0.34 -10.59 3.01
C LEU A 20 0.73 -11.67 3.31
N LEU A 21 0.37 -12.71 4.07
CA LEU A 21 1.25 -13.85 4.33
C LEU A 21 1.62 -14.59 3.03
N ASN A 22 0.64 -14.87 2.18
CA ASN A 22 0.84 -15.56 0.91
C ASN A 22 1.76 -14.77 -0.03
N VAL A 23 1.51 -13.46 -0.17
CA VAL A 23 2.38 -12.57 -0.96
C VAL A 23 3.79 -12.54 -0.37
N SER A 24 3.93 -12.41 0.95
CA SER A 24 5.22 -12.40 1.63
C SER A 24 6.00 -13.71 1.40
N GLN A 25 5.36 -14.87 1.51
CA GLN A 25 5.99 -16.17 1.26
C GLN A 25 6.45 -16.32 -0.20
N LYS A 26 5.66 -15.86 -1.18
CA LYS A 26 6.08 -15.82 -2.59
C LYS A 26 7.23 -14.86 -2.82
N PHE A 27 7.25 -13.71 -2.14
CA PHE A 27 8.35 -12.75 -2.21
C PHE A 27 9.66 -13.31 -1.64
N GLN A 28 9.62 -14.13 -0.59
CA GLN A 28 10.82 -14.83 -0.10
C GLN A 28 11.42 -15.76 -1.16
N LYS A 29 10.61 -16.25 -2.09
CA LYS A 29 11.02 -17.07 -3.24
C LYS A 29 11.23 -16.27 -4.53
N LYS A 30 11.33 -14.94 -4.47
CA LYS A 30 11.55 -14.10 -5.67
C LYS A 30 12.72 -14.62 -6.50
N PHE A 31 12.55 -14.62 -7.82
CA PHE A 31 13.50 -15.16 -8.80
C PHE A 31 13.77 -16.68 -8.70
N LEU A 32 12.97 -17.41 -7.91
CA LEU A 32 12.97 -18.87 -7.83
C LEU A 32 11.60 -19.43 -8.26
N PRO A 33 11.52 -20.73 -8.58
CA PRO A 33 10.24 -21.38 -8.87
C PRO A 33 9.22 -21.18 -7.75
N GLY A 34 8.01 -20.74 -8.12
CA GLY A 34 6.92 -20.47 -7.18
C GLY A 34 7.00 -19.13 -6.44
N GLY A 35 7.96 -18.26 -6.77
CA GLY A 35 7.97 -16.86 -6.34
C GLY A 35 7.77 -15.88 -7.49
N PHE A 36 7.80 -14.59 -7.18
CA PHE A 36 7.63 -13.52 -8.16
C PHE A 36 8.84 -13.42 -9.11
N GLN A 37 8.57 -13.27 -10.41
CA GLN A 37 9.61 -13.14 -11.43
C GLN A 37 9.81 -11.68 -11.85
N SER A 38 8.78 -10.85 -11.67
CA SER A 38 8.80 -9.42 -11.96
C SER A 38 8.10 -8.60 -10.88
N LEU A 39 8.31 -7.29 -10.92
CA LEU A 39 7.59 -6.35 -10.06
C LEU A 39 6.09 -6.32 -10.38
N ASP A 40 5.73 -6.45 -11.66
CA ASP A 40 4.34 -6.54 -12.10
C ASP A 40 3.63 -7.77 -11.50
N ASP A 41 4.29 -8.93 -11.45
CA ASP A 41 3.73 -10.11 -10.79
C ASP A 41 3.42 -9.87 -9.31
N LEU A 42 4.34 -9.20 -8.59
CA LEU A 42 4.13 -8.84 -7.18
C LEU A 42 2.97 -7.87 -7.04
N ILE A 43 2.94 -6.82 -7.86
CA ILE A 43 1.88 -5.79 -7.83
C ILE A 43 0.51 -6.42 -8.06
N ARG A 44 0.37 -7.28 -9.08
CA ARG A 44 -0.88 -7.98 -9.37
C ARG A 44 -1.34 -8.89 -8.22
N ASP A 45 -0.41 -9.54 -7.52
CA ASP A 45 -0.75 -10.46 -6.43
C ASP A 45 -1.11 -9.73 -5.13
N ILE A 46 -0.52 -8.56 -4.86
CA ILE A 46 -0.85 -7.73 -3.69
C ILE A 46 -2.03 -6.78 -3.92
N GLU A 47 -2.34 -6.43 -5.17
CA GLU A 47 -3.43 -5.51 -5.50
C GLU A 47 -4.80 -5.88 -4.86
N PRO A 48 -5.24 -7.16 -4.82
CA PRO A 48 -6.48 -7.54 -4.14
C PRO A 48 -6.51 -7.14 -2.66
N TYR A 49 -5.38 -7.21 -1.96
CA TYR A 49 -5.26 -6.77 -0.57
C TYR A 49 -5.58 -5.27 -0.46
N PHE A 50 -4.95 -4.44 -1.29
CA PHE A 50 -5.20 -2.98 -1.28
C PHE A 50 -6.61 -2.61 -1.76
N ARG A 51 -7.17 -3.33 -2.75
CA ARG A 51 -8.54 -3.09 -3.22
C ARG A 51 -9.58 -3.39 -2.14
N VAL A 52 -9.40 -4.46 -1.36
CA VAL A 52 -10.29 -4.77 -0.24
C VAL A 52 -10.22 -3.66 0.81
N LEU A 53 -9.02 -3.21 1.19
CA LEU A 53 -8.84 -2.09 2.11
C LEU A 53 -9.51 -0.80 1.58
N ALA A 54 -9.32 -0.48 0.30
CA ALA A 54 -9.93 0.70 -0.33
C ALA A 54 -11.46 0.66 -0.30
N ALA A 55 -12.07 -0.53 -0.35
CA ALA A 55 -13.52 -0.71 -0.26
C ALA A 55 -14.07 -0.63 1.18
N MET A 56 -13.22 -0.74 2.22
CA MET A 56 -13.68 -0.72 3.61
C MET A 56 -14.29 0.63 4.03
N PRO A 57 -15.32 0.64 4.88
CA PRO A 57 -15.90 1.84 5.45
C PRO A 57 -14.99 2.43 6.56
N MET A 58 -14.15 3.40 6.19
CA MET A 58 -13.08 3.91 7.05
C MET A 58 -13.52 4.51 8.38
N GLN A 59 -14.75 5.02 8.49
CA GLN A 59 -15.26 5.70 9.69
C GLN A 59 -15.55 4.75 10.86
N ARG A 60 -15.71 3.45 10.59
CA ARG A 60 -16.18 2.46 11.58
C ARG A 60 -15.10 1.45 11.92
N ASP A 61 -14.45 0.93 10.89
CA ASP A 61 -13.42 -0.10 11.02
C ASP A 61 -12.02 0.49 10.91
N SER A 62 -11.86 1.76 11.34
CA SER A 62 -10.61 2.53 11.18
C SER A 62 -9.41 1.78 11.74
N PHE A 63 -9.55 1.10 12.87
CA PHE A 63 -8.42 0.39 13.48
C PHE A 63 -7.90 -0.75 12.59
N LEU A 64 -8.79 -1.60 12.06
CA LEU A 64 -8.37 -2.68 11.15
C LEU A 64 -7.79 -2.10 9.86
N ALA A 65 -8.48 -1.12 9.27
CA ALA A 65 -8.06 -0.52 8.01
C ALA A 65 -6.71 0.21 8.12
N VAL A 66 -6.49 0.98 9.19
CA VAL A 66 -5.22 1.69 9.46
C VAL A 66 -4.09 0.69 9.63
N ASN A 67 -4.24 -0.29 10.54
CA ASN A 67 -3.19 -1.27 10.79
C ASN A 67 -2.85 -2.09 9.54
N ALA A 68 -3.86 -2.58 8.82
CA ALA A 68 -3.65 -3.35 7.61
C ALA A 68 -3.01 -2.51 6.49
N THR A 69 -3.42 -1.25 6.33
CA THR A 69 -2.81 -0.35 5.33
C THR A 69 -1.36 -0.07 5.66
N LEU A 70 -1.04 0.26 6.92
CA LEU A 70 0.35 0.50 7.34
C LEU A 70 1.25 -0.71 7.08
N ARG A 71 0.81 -1.93 7.44
CA ARG A 71 1.59 -3.15 7.18
C ARG A 71 1.77 -3.43 5.68
N GLY A 72 0.70 -3.24 4.90
CA GLY A 72 0.74 -3.50 3.46
C GLY A 72 1.65 -2.51 2.74
N LEU A 73 1.57 -1.23 3.10
CA LEU A 73 2.44 -0.18 2.56
C LEU A 73 3.90 -0.44 2.91
N ASP A 74 4.20 -0.72 4.19
CA ASP A 74 5.54 -1.06 4.68
C ASP A 74 6.14 -2.23 3.89
N PHE A 75 5.40 -3.35 3.81
CA PHE A 75 5.82 -4.52 3.02
C PHE A 75 6.03 -4.19 1.54
N PHE A 76 5.12 -3.41 0.93
CA PHE A 76 5.19 -3.09 -0.49
C PHE A 76 6.44 -2.26 -0.81
N VAL A 77 6.72 -1.23 -0.01
CA VAL A 77 7.87 -0.33 -0.18
C VAL A 77 9.19 -1.10 -0.05
N ASP A 78 9.28 -2.00 0.92
CA ASP A 78 10.47 -2.86 1.07
C ASP A 78 10.62 -3.83 -0.11
N SER A 79 9.49 -4.33 -0.62
CA SER A 79 9.48 -5.33 -1.69
C SER A 79 9.84 -4.76 -3.05
N ILE A 80 9.41 -3.52 -3.37
CA ILE A 80 9.66 -2.93 -4.69
C ILE A 80 11.16 -2.76 -4.97
N VAL A 81 11.99 -2.58 -3.94
CA VAL A 81 13.45 -2.41 -4.07
C VAL A 81 14.10 -3.63 -4.72
N ALA A 82 13.57 -4.84 -4.48
CA ALA A 82 14.20 -6.08 -4.89
C ALA A 82 14.11 -6.41 -6.40
N PHE A 83 13.24 -5.73 -7.15
CA PHE A 83 12.98 -6.03 -8.57
C PHE A 83 13.58 -4.97 -9.49
N PRO A 84 13.79 -5.25 -10.79
CA PRO A 84 14.01 -4.20 -11.77
C PRO A 84 12.86 -3.17 -11.79
N PRO A 85 13.12 -1.90 -12.20
CA PRO A 85 12.08 -0.90 -12.39
C PRO A 85 10.95 -1.37 -13.31
N ALA A 86 9.70 -1.10 -12.91
CA ALA A 86 8.51 -1.29 -13.75
C ALA A 86 7.58 -0.08 -13.56
N PRO A 87 7.85 1.04 -14.25
CA PRO A 87 7.22 2.34 -13.94
C PRO A 87 5.70 2.32 -14.02
N GLU A 88 5.09 1.84 -15.12
CA GLU A 88 3.62 1.93 -15.25
C GLU A 88 2.89 1.09 -14.19
N PRO A 89 3.24 -0.20 -13.95
CA PRO A 89 2.63 -0.96 -12.86
C PRO A 89 2.86 -0.33 -11.49
N MET A 90 4.07 0.20 -11.23
CA MET A 90 4.38 0.86 -9.96
C MET A 90 3.47 2.07 -9.71
N PHE A 91 3.34 2.98 -10.68
CA PHE A 91 2.52 4.18 -10.50
C PHE A 91 1.03 3.85 -10.38
N GLN A 92 0.53 2.81 -11.04
CA GLN A 92 -0.83 2.32 -10.84
C GLN A 92 -1.06 1.87 -9.39
N ALA A 93 -0.15 1.05 -8.84
CA ALA A 93 -0.21 0.65 -7.44
C ALA A 93 -0.08 1.82 -6.46
N LEU A 94 0.85 2.75 -6.71
CA LEU A 94 1.06 3.93 -5.87
C LEU A 94 -0.15 4.87 -5.89
N SER A 95 -0.84 5.03 -7.03
CA SER A 95 -2.07 5.81 -7.13
C SER A 95 -3.23 5.22 -6.33
N LEU A 96 -3.36 3.88 -6.34
CA LEU A 96 -4.32 3.17 -5.50
C LEU A 96 -4.00 3.37 -4.01
N LEU A 97 -2.73 3.23 -3.65
CA LEU A 97 -2.25 3.43 -2.27
C LEU A 97 -2.46 4.86 -1.79
N ASP A 98 -2.14 5.88 -2.61
CA ASP A 98 -2.36 7.28 -2.27
C ASP A 98 -3.86 7.56 -2.05
N SER A 99 -4.73 7.03 -2.91
CA SER A 99 -6.17 7.17 -2.73
C SER A 99 -6.69 6.46 -1.46
N LEU A 100 -6.12 5.29 -1.11
CA LEU A 100 -6.42 4.58 0.13
C LEU A 100 -5.96 5.38 1.36
N CYS A 101 -4.74 5.91 1.34
CA CYS A 101 -4.17 6.68 2.44
C CYS A 101 -4.94 8.00 2.64
N LEU A 102 -5.26 8.71 1.56
CA LEU A 102 -6.10 9.91 1.61
C LEU A 102 -7.46 9.63 2.25
N LYS A 103 -8.10 8.51 1.87
CA LYS A 103 -9.37 8.09 2.47
C LYS A 103 -9.25 7.81 3.97
N LEU A 104 -8.12 7.25 4.43
CA LEU A 104 -7.84 7.04 5.85
C LEU A 104 -7.64 8.37 6.60
N VAL A 105 -6.94 9.33 6.01
CA VAL A 105 -6.73 10.66 6.61
C VAL A 105 -8.04 11.43 6.73
N GLN A 106 -8.83 11.46 5.65
CA GLN A 106 -10.05 12.28 5.58
C GLN A 106 -11.25 11.69 6.33
N HIS A 107 -11.32 10.36 6.42
CA HIS A 107 -12.50 9.67 6.92
C HIS A 107 -12.21 8.61 7.97
N GLY A 108 -10.95 8.25 8.17
CA GLY A 108 -10.54 7.36 9.25
C GLY A 108 -10.38 8.13 10.55
N ASN A 109 -10.76 7.50 11.66
CA ASN A 109 -10.41 8.00 12.98
C ASN A 109 -8.96 7.61 13.31
N ILE A 110 -8.01 8.16 12.56
CA ILE A 110 -6.58 7.84 12.68
C ILE A 110 -5.98 8.58 13.89
N SER A 111 -5.18 7.87 14.69
CA SER A 111 -4.49 8.47 15.82
C SER A 111 -3.33 9.36 15.35
N THR A 112 -2.95 10.37 16.14
CA THR A 112 -1.78 11.22 15.80
C THR A 112 -0.51 10.40 15.55
N THR A 113 -0.28 9.34 16.35
CA THR A 113 0.86 8.43 16.19
C THR A 113 0.81 7.69 14.86
N ASP A 114 -0.36 7.17 14.48
CA ASP A 114 -0.53 6.47 13.20
C ASP A 114 -0.43 7.42 12.01
N THR A 115 -0.92 8.67 12.14
CA THR A 115 -0.74 9.72 11.13
C THR A 115 0.74 10.02 10.90
N ILE A 116 1.53 10.17 11.96
CA ILE A 116 2.99 10.38 11.86
C ILE A 116 3.65 9.18 11.18
N ARG A 117 3.27 7.95 11.55
CA ARG A 117 3.80 6.73 10.94
C ARG A 117 3.45 6.64 9.46
N LEU A 118 2.20 6.95 9.09
CA LEU A 118 1.74 6.96 7.70
C LEU A 118 2.52 8.00 6.88
N LYS A 119 2.68 9.22 7.40
CA LYS A 119 3.48 10.28 6.77
C LYS A 119 4.92 9.81 6.51
N SER A 120 5.57 9.27 7.53
CA SER A 120 6.95 8.77 7.42
C SER A 120 7.09 7.66 6.38
N LEU A 121 6.14 6.72 6.31
CA LEU A 121 6.13 5.67 5.29
C LEU A 121 5.94 6.23 3.88
N MET A 122 5.03 7.19 3.69
CA MET A 122 4.79 7.81 2.38
C MET A 122 6.00 8.62 1.90
N GLU A 123 6.64 9.38 2.80
CA GLU A 123 7.89 10.10 2.49
C GLU A 123 9.02 9.13 2.12
N ASN A 124 9.20 8.05 2.88
CA ASN A 124 10.17 7.01 2.54
C ASN A 124 9.85 6.37 1.17
N SER A 125 8.57 6.07 0.91
CA SER A 125 8.12 5.54 -0.36
C SER A 125 8.50 6.44 -1.54
N ARG A 126 8.32 7.77 -1.41
CA ARG A 126 8.74 8.73 -2.43
C ARG A 126 10.24 8.63 -2.69
N MET A 127 11.05 8.58 -1.64
CA MET A 127 12.50 8.47 -1.76
C MET A 127 12.92 7.16 -2.45
N VAL A 128 12.28 6.03 -2.10
CA VAL A 128 12.52 4.74 -2.74
C VAL A 128 12.16 4.79 -4.23
N VAL A 129 11.01 5.35 -4.58
CA VAL A 129 10.57 5.46 -5.98
C VAL A 129 11.50 6.36 -6.78
N ILE A 130 11.84 7.55 -6.26
CA ILE A 130 12.79 8.48 -6.89
C ILE A 130 14.15 7.80 -7.09
N SER A 131 14.66 7.11 -6.07
CA SER A 131 15.94 6.41 -6.17
C SER A 131 15.90 5.27 -7.20
N LYS A 132 14.77 4.56 -7.31
CA LYS A 132 14.62 3.42 -8.21
C LYS A 132 14.41 3.84 -9.66
N LEU A 133 13.70 4.94 -9.88
CA LEU A 133 13.34 5.45 -11.20
C LEU A 133 14.23 6.60 -11.66
N GLY A 134 15.24 7.01 -10.89
CA GLY A 134 16.08 8.17 -11.21
C GLY A 134 16.84 8.10 -12.53
N GLU A 135 17.05 6.89 -13.06
CA GLU A 135 17.68 6.67 -14.38
C GLU A 135 16.65 6.40 -15.50
N VAL A 136 15.36 6.29 -15.17
CA VAL A 136 14.28 6.02 -16.12
C VAL A 136 13.69 7.34 -16.59
N GLN A 137 13.88 7.65 -17.89
CA GLN A 137 13.39 8.89 -18.49
C GLN A 137 11.88 8.89 -18.68
N GLY A 138 11.26 10.06 -18.57
CA GLY A 138 9.86 10.30 -18.93
C GLY A 138 8.85 10.05 -17.80
N PHE A 139 9.33 9.84 -16.58
CA PHE A 139 8.49 9.64 -15.38
C PHE A 139 8.81 10.63 -14.26
N GLU A 140 9.49 11.74 -14.56
CA GLU A 140 9.97 12.70 -13.57
C GLU A 140 8.80 13.36 -12.82
N LEU A 141 7.70 13.65 -13.53
CA LEU A 141 6.50 14.26 -12.95
C LEU A 141 5.76 13.26 -12.04
N GLU A 142 5.61 12.02 -12.48
CA GLU A 142 4.99 10.94 -11.73
C GLU A 142 5.78 10.65 -10.44
N CYS A 143 7.11 10.60 -10.51
CA CYS A 143 7.96 10.48 -9.33
C CYS A 143 7.73 11.61 -8.33
N SER A 144 7.56 12.84 -8.82
CA SER A 144 7.33 14.01 -7.98
C SER A 144 5.96 14.00 -7.28
N SER A 145 4.96 13.34 -7.86
CA SER A 145 3.56 13.33 -7.38
C SER A 145 3.19 12.11 -6.54
N VAL A 146 4.12 11.16 -6.34
CA VAL A 146 3.90 10.00 -5.46
C VAL A 146 3.47 10.45 -4.06
N PHE A 147 2.30 9.98 -3.59
CA PHE A 147 1.69 10.34 -2.30
C PHE A 147 1.42 11.83 -2.07
N GLU A 148 1.54 12.69 -3.09
CA GLU A 148 1.43 14.13 -2.94
C GLU A 148 0.05 14.54 -2.38
N ARG A 149 -1.02 13.90 -2.86
CA ARG A 149 -2.39 14.22 -2.42
C ARG A 149 -2.58 13.97 -0.94
N THR A 150 -2.14 12.81 -0.44
CA THR A 150 -2.26 12.48 0.97
C THR A 150 -1.34 13.35 1.82
N LEU A 151 -0.09 13.57 1.40
CA LEU A 151 0.86 14.36 2.18
C LEU A 151 0.40 15.81 2.40
N ASN A 152 -0.20 16.43 1.39
CA ASN A 152 -0.76 17.79 1.49
C ASN A 152 -1.95 17.87 2.47
N ASP A 153 -2.62 16.75 2.76
CA ASP A 153 -3.76 16.69 3.69
C ASP A 153 -3.31 16.41 5.14
N ILE A 154 -2.05 15.97 5.35
CA ILE A 154 -1.46 15.67 6.67
C ILE A 154 -0.69 16.87 7.27
N ASP A 155 -0.81 18.08 6.72
CA ASP A 155 -0.08 19.23 7.26
C ASP A 155 -0.67 19.74 8.60
N PHE A 156 0.19 19.77 9.62
CA PHE A 156 -0.08 20.31 10.97
C PHE A 156 0.28 21.79 11.07
#